data_AF-A0A1I4GF67-F1
#
_entry.id   AF-A0A1I4GF67-F1
#
_cell.length_a   1.000
_cell.length_b   1.000
_cell.length_c   1.000
_cell.angle_alpha   90.00
_cell.angle_beta   90.00
_cell.angle_gamma   90.00
#
_symmetry.space_group_name_H-M   'P 1'
#
loop_
_entity.id
_entity.type
_entity.pdbx_description
1 polymer ?
#
loop_
_entity_poly.entity_id
_entity_poly.type
_entity_poly.pdbx_seq_one_letter_code
_entity_poly.pdbx_strand_id
1 'polypeptide(L)'
;MRCMYLTFCMVFLAMRYSFAVSAAVQTDYPPQSLLQLLKEHVLMEALDGKIVYILNQPLHANSLVTSWQDTYSVPGQFERAWFIFVDDLPNANWEHACRYVFIDVETKKYTIEQGRTPPTVLGDMILLYP
;
A
#
# COMPACT_ATOMS: atom_id res chain seq x y z
N MET A 1 51.16 38.03 -50.99
CA MET A 1 50.61 38.24 -49.63
C MET A 1 49.18 37.71 -49.65
N ARG A 2 48.93 36.40 -49.47
CA ARG A 2 48.60 35.63 -48.23
C ARG A 2 47.35 36.09 -47.45
N CYS A 3 46.29 35.26 -47.50
CA CYS A 3 45.27 34.92 -46.47
C CYS A 3 43.98 34.51 -47.19
N MET A 4 43.63 33.24 -47.43
CA MET A 4 43.27 32.12 -46.54
C MET A 4 42.15 32.45 -45.53
N TYR A 5 40.91 32.10 -45.87
CA TYR A 5 39.85 31.83 -44.88
C TYR A 5 39.14 30.53 -45.26
N LEU A 6 39.61 29.47 -44.62
CA LEU A 6 38.98 28.17 -44.48
C LEU A 6 38.09 28.29 -43.22
N THR A 7 36.77 28.33 -43.36
CA THR A 7 35.89 28.29 -42.18
C THR A 7 35.20 26.95 -42.11
N PHE A 8 35.63 26.23 -41.08
CA PHE A 8 35.39 24.85 -40.74
C PHE A 8 33.90 24.61 -40.42
N CYS A 9 33.28 23.65 -41.11
CA CYS A 9 31.94 23.15 -40.80
C CYS A 9 32.02 22.36 -39.48
N MET A 10 31.68 22.98 -38.34
CA MET A 10 31.47 22.27 -37.09
C MET A 10 30.08 21.62 -37.10
N VAL A 11 30.04 20.34 -37.45
CA VAL A 11 28.88 19.47 -37.21
C VAL A 11 28.84 19.13 -35.72
N PHE A 12 28.01 19.83 -34.95
CA PHE A 12 27.69 19.44 -33.58
C PHE A 12 26.67 18.30 -33.61
N LEU A 13 27.17 17.06 -33.58
CA LEU A 13 26.36 15.86 -33.38
C LEU A 13 25.92 15.80 -31.91
N ALA A 14 24.75 16.35 -31.61
CA ALA A 14 24.15 16.27 -30.27
C ALA A 14 23.65 14.84 -30.02
N MET A 15 24.47 14.03 -29.34
CA MET A 15 24.10 12.70 -28.85
C MET A 15 23.02 12.84 -27.78
N ARG A 16 21.77 12.56 -28.15
CA ARG A 16 20.64 12.53 -27.21
C ARG A 16 20.70 11.25 -26.37
N TYR A 17 21.30 11.35 -25.18
CA TYR A 17 21.12 10.34 -24.15
C TYR A 17 19.68 10.41 -23.64
N SER A 18 18.83 9.50 -24.10
CA SER A 18 17.50 9.31 -23.53
C SER A 18 17.65 8.49 -22.26
N PHE A 19 17.76 9.17 -21.11
CA PHE A 19 17.58 8.50 -19.83
C PHE A 19 16.09 8.18 -19.68
N ALA A 20 15.71 6.93 -19.89
CA ALA A 20 14.43 6.43 -19.44
C ALA A 20 14.47 6.38 -17.91
N VAL A 21 13.97 7.43 -17.26
CA VAL A 21 13.64 7.37 -15.83
C VAL A 21 12.44 6.43 -15.73
N SER A 22 12.70 5.17 -15.37
CA SER A 22 11.65 4.30 -14.88
C SER A 22 11.25 4.83 -13.52
N ALA A 23 10.13 5.56 -13.44
CA ALA A 23 9.51 5.85 -12.17
C ALA A 23 8.96 4.53 -11.64
N ALA A 24 9.74 3.84 -10.81
CA ALA A 24 9.15 2.93 -9.85
C ALA A 24 8.13 3.77 -9.06
N VAL A 25 6.85 3.44 -9.17
CA VAL A 25 5.82 4.02 -8.32
C VAL A 25 6.09 3.51 -6.92
N GLN A 26 6.92 4.27 -6.21
CA GLN A 26 7.21 4.10 -4.81
C GLN A 26 5.93 4.46 -4.06
N THR A 27 5.14 3.45 -3.68
CA THR A 27 3.92 3.62 -2.88
C THR A 27 4.29 3.92 -1.43
N ASP A 28 5.01 5.01 -1.19
CA ASP A 28 5.48 5.42 0.14
C ASP A 28 4.40 6.22 0.84
N TYR A 29 3.34 5.55 1.31
CA TYR A 29 2.68 6.06 2.50
C TYR A 29 3.47 5.57 3.71
N PRO A 30 4.10 6.44 4.50
CA PRO A 30 4.68 6.00 5.75
C PRO A 30 3.55 5.39 6.61
N PRO A 31 3.75 4.22 7.24
CA PRO A 31 2.71 3.52 8.00
C PRO A 31 1.94 4.41 8.98
N GLN A 32 2.59 5.45 9.51
CA GLN A 32 2.01 6.45 10.41
C GLN A 32 0.87 7.26 9.76
N SER A 33 0.96 7.62 8.48
CA SER A 33 -0.12 8.32 7.77
C SER A 33 -1.34 7.43 7.58
N LEU A 34 -1.13 6.12 7.41
CA LEU A 34 -2.23 5.15 7.37
C LEU A 34 -2.90 4.98 8.73
N LEU A 35 -2.12 4.99 9.83
CA LEU A 35 -2.66 4.94 11.18
C LEU A 35 -3.55 6.16 11.48
N GLN A 36 -3.18 7.34 11.01
CA GLN A 36 -4.02 8.54 11.15
C GLN A 36 -5.33 8.39 10.36
N LEU A 37 -5.26 7.95 9.10
CA LEU A 37 -6.47 7.69 8.29
C LEU A 37 -7.39 6.66 8.97
N LEU A 38 -6.82 5.58 9.50
CA LEU A 38 -7.57 4.56 10.23
C LEU A 38 -8.34 5.14 11.42
N LYS A 39 -7.65 5.92 12.27
CA LYS A 39 -8.21 6.54 13.47
C LYS A 39 -9.32 7.54 13.16
N GLU A 40 -9.16 8.31 12.09
CA GLU A 40 -10.07 9.42 11.78
C GLU A 40 -11.25 8.99 10.90
N HIS A 41 -11.05 8.02 10.00
CA HIS A 41 -11.98 7.78 8.90
C HIS A 41 -12.48 6.35 8.76
N VAL A 42 -11.77 5.35 9.28
CA VAL A 42 -12.12 3.93 9.07
C VAL A 42 -12.69 3.29 10.33
N LEU A 43 -12.05 3.55 11.47
CA LEU A 43 -12.46 3.03 12.76
C LEU A 43 -13.21 4.16 13.44
N MET A 44 -14.54 4.19 13.25
CA MET A 44 -15.41 5.19 13.89
C MET A 44 -15.35 5.11 15.43
N GLU A 45 -14.82 4.01 15.97
CA GLU A 45 -14.60 3.76 17.39
C GLU A 45 -13.11 3.86 17.75
N ALA A 46 -12.83 4.16 19.02
CA ALA A 46 -11.46 4.22 19.52
C ALA A 46 -10.70 2.91 19.29
N LEU A 47 -9.39 3.03 19.07
CA LEU A 47 -8.47 1.89 18.99
C LEU A 47 -8.16 1.25 20.35
N ASP A 48 -8.76 1.75 21.43
CA ASP A 48 -8.51 1.24 22.77
C ASP A 48 -8.90 -0.24 22.88
N GLY A 49 -7.93 -1.06 23.31
CA GLY A 49 -8.11 -2.50 23.44
C GLY A 49 -8.09 -3.28 22.11
N LYS A 50 -7.64 -2.66 21.01
CA LYS A 50 -7.54 -3.29 19.69
C LYS A 50 -6.09 -3.34 19.24
N ILE A 51 -5.72 -4.39 18.51
CA ILE A 51 -4.39 -4.49 17.87
C ILE A 51 -4.56 -4.31 16.37
N VAL A 52 -3.69 -3.51 15.76
CA VAL A 52 -3.73 -3.23 14.32
C VAL A 52 -2.43 -3.67 13.66
N TYR A 53 -2.57 -4.42 12.59
CA TYR A 53 -1.48 -4.88 11.73
C TYR A 53 -1.66 -4.35 10.32
N ILE A 54 -0.56 -4.16 9.60
CA ILE A 54 -0.55 -3.75 8.21
C ILE A 54 0.35 -4.68 7.40
N LEU A 55 -0.10 -5.05 6.19
CA LEU A 55 0.76 -5.77 5.26
C LEU A 55 1.86 -4.83 4.75
N ASN A 56 3.09 -5.34 4.65
CA ASN A 56 4.26 -4.53 4.31
C ASN A 56 4.23 -3.92 2.90
N GLN A 57 3.33 -4.38 2.03
CA GLN A 57 3.13 -3.88 0.66
C GLN A 57 1.62 -3.86 0.31
N PRO A 58 1.18 -2.94 -0.57
CA PRO A 58 -0.18 -2.94 -1.08
C PRO A 58 -0.47 -4.19 -1.92
N LEU A 59 -1.71 -4.67 -1.85
CA LEU A 59 -2.23 -5.75 -2.69
C LEU A 59 -2.88 -5.19 -3.96
N HIS A 60 -2.87 -5.95 -5.04
CA HIS A 60 -3.57 -5.58 -6.28
C HIS A 60 -5.08 -5.87 -6.19
N ALA A 61 -5.87 -5.21 -7.04
CA ALA A 61 -7.28 -5.53 -7.26
C ALA A 61 -7.54 -7.04 -7.36
N ASN A 62 -8.60 -7.53 -6.70
CA ASN A 62 -9.02 -8.93 -6.66
C ASN A 62 -8.00 -9.91 -6.02
N SER A 63 -6.90 -9.41 -5.44
CA SER A 63 -6.02 -10.26 -4.62
C SER A 63 -6.80 -10.84 -3.45
N LEU A 64 -6.49 -12.07 -3.07
CA LEU A 64 -7.20 -12.78 -2.02
C LEU A 64 -6.38 -12.76 -0.72
N VAL A 65 -7.04 -12.43 0.37
CA VAL A 65 -6.54 -12.60 1.73
C VAL A 65 -7.37 -13.71 2.37
N THR A 66 -6.71 -14.78 2.81
CA THR A 66 -7.37 -15.94 3.40
C THR A 66 -7.24 -15.92 4.91
N SER A 67 -8.30 -16.32 5.60
CA SER A 67 -8.27 -16.76 6.99
C SER A 67 -8.43 -18.28 7.05
N TRP A 68 -8.52 -18.86 8.24
CA TRP A 68 -8.81 -20.30 8.38
C TRP A 68 -10.24 -20.66 7.93
N GLN A 69 -11.15 -19.69 7.85
CA GLN A 69 -12.58 -19.91 7.59
C GLN A 69 -13.07 -19.25 6.31
N ASP A 70 -12.49 -18.11 5.95
CA ASP A 70 -13.01 -17.23 4.91
C ASP A 70 -11.92 -16.76 3.96
N THR A 71 -12.36 -16.16 2.86
CA THR A 71 -11.50 -15.51 1.89
C THR A 71 -12.08 -14.14 1.55
N TYR A 72 -11.26 -13.12 1.68
CA TYR A 72 -11.60 -11.72 1.44
C TYR A 72 -10.86 -11.24 0.20
N SER A 73 -11.57 -10.67 -0.77
CA SER A 73 -10.97 -10.13 -1.98
C SER A 73 -10.78 -8.62 -1.87
N VAL A 74 -9.60 -8.13 -2.29
CA VAL A 74 -9.42 -6.69 -2.54
C VAL A 74 -10.47 -6.23 -3.56
N PRO A 75 -11.27 -5.18 -3.27
CA PRO A 75 -12.29 -4.70 -4.19
C PRO A 75 -11.74 -4.41 -5.59
N GLY A 76 -12.43 -4.87 -6.62
CA GLY A 76 -11.94 -4.77 -8.01
C GLY A 76 -11.76 -3.32 -8.51
N GLN A 77 -12.41 -2.35 -7.86
CA GLN A 77 -12.25 -0.93 -8.14
C GLN A 77 -11.00 -0.29 -7.49
N PHE A 78 -10.30 -1.01 -6.60
CA PHE A 78 -9.05 -0.53 -6.00
C PHE A 78 -7.88 -1.13 -6.79
N GLU A 79 -7.23 -0.32 -7.64
CA GLU A 79 -6.09 -0.80 -8.45
C GLU A 79 -5.00 -1.43 -7.55
N ARG A 80 -4.75 -0.75 -6.41
CA ARG A 80 -3.97 -1.26 -5.29
C ARG A 80 -4.60 -0.83 -3.97
N ALA A 81 -4.60 -1.71 -2.99
CA ALA A 81 -5.09 -1.41 -1.66
C ALA A 81 -4.10 -1.85 -0.57
N TRP A 82 -3.94 -1.01 0.44
CA TRP A 82 -3.33 -1.43 1.68
C TRP A 82 -4.26 -2.40 2.40
N PHE A 83 -3.72 -3.52 2.85
CA PHE A 83 -4.43 -4.45 3.71
C PHE A 83 -4.03 -4.22 5.17
N ILE A 84 -5.06 -4.01 6.00
CA ILE A 84 -4.93 -3.78 7.43
C ILE A 84 -5.83 -4.81 8.13
N PHE A 85 -5.25 -5.48 9.12
CA PHE A 85 -5.98 -6.38 10.00
C PHE A 85 -6.16 -5.71 11.36
N VAL A 86 -7.39 -5.70 11.85
CA VAL A 86 -7.73 -5.18 13.18
C VAL A 86 -8.26 -6.34 14.02
N ASP A 87 -7.55 -6.66 15.08
CA ASP A 87 -8.02 -7.55 16.13
C ASP A 87 -8.82 -6.73 17.14
N ASP A 88 -10.14 -6.95 17.18
CA ASP A 88 -11.03 -6.21 18.09
C ASP A 88 -11.04 -6.78 19.51
N LEU A 89 -10.51 -7.99 19.73
CA LEU A 89 -10.50 -8.71 21.01
C LEU A 89 -9.20 -9.52 21.18
N PRO A 90 -8.03 -8.87 21.29
CA PRO A 90 -6.71 -9.52 21.23
C PRO A 90 -6.41 -10.50 22.38
N ASN A 91 -7.20 -10.45 23.45
CA ASN A 91 -7.07 -11.37 24.59
C ASN A 91 -7.95 -12.63 24.45
N ALA A 92 -8.67 -12.78 23.34
CA ALA A 92 -9.49 -13.95 23.07
C ALA A 92 -8.67 -15.06 22.38
N ASN A 93 -8.80 -16.29 22.88
CA ASN A 93 -7.95 -17.41 22.43
C ASN A 93 -8.46 -18.14 21.16
N TRP A 94 -9.71 -17.88 20.75
CA TRP A 94 -10.39 -18.59 19.65
C TRP A 94 -10.96 -17.59 18.65
N GLU A 95 -12.02 -17.97 17.93
CA GLU A 95 -12.77 -17.05 17.11
C GLU A 95 -13.28 -15.85 17.91
N HIS A 96 -12.99 -14.67 17.41
CA HIS A 96 -13.42 -13.41 17.97
C HIS A 96 -13.61 -12.39 16.86
N ALA A 97 -14.34 -11.32 17.14
CA ALA A 97 -14.55 -10.28 16.15
C ALA A 97 -13.21 -9.69 15.70
N CYS A 98 -13.01 -9.64 14.39
CA CYS A 98 -11.88 -8.95 13.79
C CYS A 98 -12.32 -8.30 12.49
N ARG A 99 -11.50 -7.40 11.95
CA ARG A 99 -11.82 -6.66 10.75
C ARG A 99 -10.68 -6.70 9.75
N TYR A 100 -11.06 -6.87 8.50
CA TYR A 100 -10.20 -6.82 7.33
C TYR A 100 -10.49 -5.52 6.61
N VAL A 101 -9.53 -4.61 6.64
CA VAL A 101 -9.68 -3.27 6.09
C VAL A 101 -8.82 -3.17 4.83
N PHE A 102 -9.46 -2.79 3.72
CA PHE A 102 -8.77 -2.47 2.47
C PHE A 102 -8.88 -0.98 2.21
N ILE A 103 -7.75 -0.29 2.05
CA ILE A 103 -7.71 1.14 1.74
C ILE A 103 -7.04 1.34 0.41
N ASP A 104 -7.78 1.90 -0.55
CA ASP A 104 -7.27 2.24 -1.87
C ASP A 104 -6.10 3.24 -1.77
N VAL A 105 -4.99 2.92 -2.45
CA VAL A 105 -3.76 3.70 -2.39
C VAL A 105 -3.98 5.11 -2.95
N GLU A 106 -4.77 5.24 -4.02
CA GLU A 106 -4.93 6.48 -4.78
C GLU A 106 -6.05 7.37 -4.20
N THR A 107 -7.24 6.81 -4.00
CA THR A 107 -8.45 7.55 -3.64
C THR A 107 -8.73 7.63 -2.15
N LYS A 108 -8.02 6.84 -1.33
CA LYS A 108 -8.26 6.70 0.13
C LYS A 108 -9.64 6.19 0.51
N LYS A 109 -10.44 5.74 -0.46
CA LYS A 109 -11.64 4.97 -0.19
C LYS A 109 -11.27 3.67 0.50
N TYR A 110 -12.17 3.15 1.31
CA TYR A 110 -11.91 1.92 2.04
C TYR A 110 -13.14 1.01 2.06
N THR A 111 -12.89 -0.26 2.29
CA THR A 111 -13.90 -1.26 2.64
C THR A 111 -13.49 -1.98 3.92
N ILE A 112 -14.48 -2.43 4.68
CA ILE A 112 -14.28 -3.18 5.92
C ILE A 112 -15.06 -4.47 5.79
N GLU A 113 -14.36 -5.59 5.81
CA GLU A 113 -14.97 -6.91 5.89
C GLU A 113 -14.89 -7.41 7.34
N GLN A 114 -15.99 -7.95 7.83
CA GLN A 114 -16.06 -8.55 9.16
C GLN A 114 -15.51 -9.96 9.11
N GLY A 115 -14.62 -10.30 10.04
CA GLY A 115 -14.06 -11.63 10.18
C GLY A 115 -14.17 -12.15 11.60
N ARG A 116 -13.83 -13.44 11.75
CA ARG A 116 -13.80 -14.13 13.04
C ARG A 116 -12.45 -14.75 13.39
N THR A 117 -11.51 -14.73 12.45
CA THR A 117 -10.21 -15.40 12.55
C THR A 117 -9.15 -14.52 11.91
N PRO A 118 -7.88 -14.61 12.35
CA PRO A 118 -6.80 -13.83 11.76
C PRO A 118 -6.44 -14.31 10.34
N PRO A 119 -5.81 -13.44 9.53
CA PRO A 119 -5.30 -13.83 8.23
C PRO A 119 -4.16 -14.84 8.37
N THR A 120 -4.04 -15.75 7.39
CA THR A 120 -2.94 -16.72 7.34
C THR A 120 -1.56 -16.06 7.25
N VAL A 121 -1.50 -14.84 6.71
CA VAL A 121 -0.29 -14.01 6.56
C VAL A 121 0.01 -13.12 7.78
N LEU A 122 -0.71 -13.26 8.91
CA LEU A 122 -0.53 -12.38 10.07
C LEU A 122 0.93 -12.31 10.56
N GLY A 123 1.66 -13.43 10.51
CA GLY A 123 3.07 -13.49 10.92
C GLY A 123 4.03 -12.65 10.08
N ASP A 124 3.63 -12.29 8.86
CA ASP A 124 4.40 -11.45 7.94
C ASP A 124 3.95 -9.97 7.98
N MET A 125 2.90 -9.66 8.74
CA MET A 125 2.38 -8.31 8.88
C MET A 125 3.13 -7.51 9.94
N ILE A 126 3.20 -6.21 9.74
CA ILE A 126 3.85 -5.27 10.65
C ILE A 126 2.82 -4.82 11.68
N LEU A 127 3.17 -4.90 12.96
CA LEU A 127 2.38 -4.32 14.05
C LEU A 127 2.37 -2.78 13.91
N LEU A 128 1.20 -2.22 13.65
CA LEU A 128 1.00 -0.79 13.46
C LEU A 128 0.53 -0.09 14.74
N TYR A 129 -0.30 -0.76 15.53
CA TYR A 129 -0.81 -0.27 16.80
C TYR A 129 -0.97 -1.43 17.78
N PRO A 130 -0.31 -1.38 18.96
CA PRO A 130 -0.41 -2.41 19.99
C PRO A 130 -1.63 -2.24 20.91
#